data_AF-A0AA46K5H8-F1
#
_entry.id   AF-A0AA46K5H8-F1
#
_cell.length_a   1.000
_cell.length_b   1.000
_cell.length_c   1.000
_cell.angle_alpha   90.00
_cell.angle_beta   90.00
_cell.angle_gamma   90.00
#
_symmetry.space_group_name_H-M   'P 1'
#
loop_
_entity.id
_entity.type
_entity.pdbx_description
1 polymer ?
#
loop_
_entity_poly.entity_id
_entity_poly.type
_entity_poly.pdbx_seq_one_letter_code
_entity_poly.pdbx_strand_id
1 'polypeptide(L)' 'MKWLIEWLGNSFAYLIPIVLIIIGGVIFVSVFPNSGFYLTLIWAIVVCVAYVKWSKWL' A
#
# COMPACT_ATOMS: atom_id res chain seq x y z
N MET A 1 1.77 -14.07 25.29
CA MET A 1 0.85 -14.06 24.13
C MET A 1 0.57 -12.66 23.62
N LYS A 2 0.27 -11.68 24.49
CA LYS A 2 0.00 -10.28 24.11
C LYS A 2 1.08 -9.66 23.20
N TRP A 3 2.35 -9.83 23.57
CA TRP A 3 3.51 -9.38 22.78
C TRP A 3 3.59 -10.01 21.38
N LEU A 4 3.20 -11.28 21.23
CA LEU A 4 3.27 -12.00 19.96
C LEU A 4 2.18 -11.51 18.99
N ILE A 5 1.02 -11.13 19.52
CA ILE A 5 -0.10 -10.56 18.76
C ILE A 5 0.22 -9.11 18.34
N GLU A 6 0.80 -8.31 19.23
CA GLU A 6 1.27 -6.95 18.92
C GLU A 6 2.42 -6.97 17.89
N TRP A 7 3.34 -7.93 18.01
CA TRP A 7 4.42 -8.13 17.06
C TRP A 7 3.89 -8.54 15.69
N LEU A 8 2.96 -9.50 15.63
CA LEU A 8 2.29 -9.88 14.37
C LEU A 8 1.55 -8.68 13.76
N GLY A 9 0.74 -7.97 14.56
CA GLY A 9 -0.05 -6.83 14.09
C GLY A 9 0.81 -5.72 13.49
N ASN A 10 1.92 -5.38 14.14
CA ASN A 10 2.88 -4.41 13.61
C ASN A 10 3.60 -4.93 12.36
N SER A 11 3.97 -6.21 12.30
CA SER A 11 4.58 -6.78 11.09
C SER A 11 3.62 -6.76 9.89
N PHE A 12 2.33 -6.97 10.11
CA PHE A 12 1.31 -6.91 9.05
C PHE A 12 0.91 -5.49 8.66
N ALA A 13 1.07 -4.49 9.53
CA ALA A 13 0.82 -3.10 9.18
C ALA A 13 1.66 -2.65 7.98
N TYR A 14 2.92 -3.10 7.88
CA TYR A 14 3.80 -2.82 6.75
C TYR A 14 3.39 -3.51 5.43
N LEU A 15 2.53 -4.53 5.48
CA LEU A 15 1.99 -5.21 4.30
C LEU A 15 0.78 -4.48 3.70
N ILE A 16 0.08 -3.66 4.50
CA ILE A 16 -1.06 -2.85 4.05
C ILE A 16 -0.75 -2.00 2.81
N PRO A 17 0.34 -1.19 2.78
CA PRO A 17 0.65 -0.38 1.61
C PRO A 17 0.96 -1.25 0.38
N ILE A 18 1.61 -2.41 0.56
CA ILE A 18 1.94 -3.32 -0.54
C ILE A 18 0.67 -3.86 -1.18
N VAL A 19 -0.29 -4.31 -0.37
CA VAL A 19 -1.59 -4.83 -0.86
C VAL A 19 -2.36 -3.73 -1.61
N LEU A 20 -2.39 -2.50 -1.08
CA LEU A 20 -3.05 -1.36 -1.73
C LEU A 20 -2.42 -0.98 -3.08
N ILE A 21 -1.10 -1.10 -3.20
CA ILE A 21 -0.39 -0.85 -4.46
C ILE A 21 -0.74 -1.91 -5.50
N ILE A 22 -0.77 -3.19 -5.11
CA ILE A 22 -1.12 -4.29 -6.02
C ILE A 22 -2.56 -4.13 -6.53
N ILE A 23 -3.51 -3.86 -5.63
CA ILE A 23 -4.91 -3.65 -6.01
C ILE A 23 -5.05 -2.47 -6.97
N GLY A 24 -4.44 -1.33 -6.65
CA GLY A 24 -4.45 -0.16 -7.53
C GLY A 24 -3.81 -0.47 -8.88
N GLY A 25 -2.66 -1.16 -8.88
CA GLY A 25 -1.95 -1.54 -10.10
C GLY A 25 -2.75 -2.43 -11.02
N VAL A 26 -3.43 -3.46 -10.48
CA VAL A 26 -4.32 -4.33 -11.26
C VAL A 26 -5.44 -3.50 -11.90
N ILE A 27 -6.06 -2.59 -11.15
CA ILE A 27 -7.13 -1.72 -11.66
C ILE A 27 -6.59 -0.80 -12.76
N PHE A 28 -5.47 -0.10 -12.53
CA PHE A 28 -4.94 0.86 -13.49
C PHE A 28 -4.46 0.19 -14.79
N VAL A 29 -3.81 -0.96 -14.71
CA VAL A 29 -3.38 -1.71 -15.91
C VAL A 29 -4.58 -2.27 -16.67
N SER A 30 -5.63 -2.72 -15.95
CA SER A 30 -6.85 -3.26 -16.58
C SER A 30 -7.71 -2.18 -17.23
N VAL A 31 -7.78 -0.98 -16.65
CA VAL A 31 -8.60 0.14 -17.16
C VAL A 31 -7.85 0.98 -18.19
N PHE A 32 -6.52 1.16 -18.02
CA PHE A 32 -5.69 2.00 -18.87
C PHE A 32 -4.48 1.22 -19.42
N PRO A 33 -4.64 0.36 -20.43
CA PRO A 33 -3.57 -0.54 -20.88
C PRO A 33 -2.29 0.16 -21.37
N ASN A 34 -2.41 1.37 -21.94
CA ASN A 34 -1.25 2.13 -22.44
C ASN A 34 -0.54 3.00 -21.39
N SER A 35 -1.23 3.39 -20.31
CA SER A 35 -0.70 4.30 -19.29
C SER A 35 -0.73 3.73 -17.87
N GLY A 36 -1.26 2.52 -17.71
CA GLY A 36 -1.52 1.87 -16.43
C GLY A 36 -0.25 1.68 -15.61
N PHE A 37 0.88 1.40 -16.25
CA PHE A 37 2.17 1.33 -15.57
C PHE A 37 2.55 2.67 -14.91
N TYR A 38 2.45 3.78 -15.65
CA TYR A 38 2.76 5.11 -15.12
C TYR A 38 1.78 5.54 -14.03
N LEU A 39 0.49 5.23 -14.20
CA LEU A 39 -0.54 5.46 -13.18
C LEU A 39 -0.28 4.66 -11.90
N THR A 40 0.19 3.42 -12.03
CA THR A 40 0.55 2.56 -10.89
C THR A 40 1.77 3.11 -10.14
N LEU A 41 2.75 3.66 -10.85
CA LEU A 41 3.91 4.34 -10.24
C LEU A 41 3.48 5.54 -9.40
N ILE A 42 2.61 6.40 -9.95
CA ILE A 42 2.07 7.55 -9.24
C ILE A 42 1.25 7.08 -8.03
N TRP A 43 0.42 6.06 -8.21
CA TRP A 43 -0.37 5.47 -7.14
C TRP A 43 0.49 4.92 -6.00
N ALA A 44 1.59 4.24 -6.32
CA ALA A 44 2.52 3.74 -5.31
C ALA A 44 3.10 4.85 -4.45
N ILE A 45 3.45 6.00 -5.06
CA ILE A 45 3.91 7.18 -4.32
C ILE A 45 2.80 7.69 -3.40
N VAL A 46 1.57 7.81 -3.91
CA VAL A 46 0.41 8.28 -3.12
C VAL A 46 0.16 7.37 -1.92
N VAL A 47 0.14 6.04 -2.11
CA VAL A 47 -0.07 5.06 -1.05
C VAL A 47 1.06 5.14 -0.01
N CYS A 48 2.31 5.23 -0.43
CA CYS A 48 3.45 5.38 0.48
C CYS A 48 3.37 6.67 1.29
N VAL A 49 3.07 7.81 0.66
CA VAL A 49 2.94 9.11 1.35
C VAL A 49 1.78 9.08 2.34
N ALA A 50 0.62 8.54 1.93
CA ALA A 50 -0.54 8.39 2.80
C ALA A 50 -0.23 7.48 4.00
N TYR A 51 0.42 6.34 3.75
CA TYR A 51 0.81 5.40 4.79
C TYR A 51 1.81 6.00 5.77
N VAL A 52 2.87 6.68 5.30
CA VAL A 52 3.84 7.35 6.18
C VAL A 52 3.17 8.43 7.01
N LYS A 53 2.27 9.22 6.41
CA LYS A 53 1.51 10.24 7.13
C LYS A 53 0.61 9.61 8.20
N TRP A 54 -0.03 8.49 7.89
CA TRP A 54 -0.90 7.78 8.82
C TRP A 54 -0.12 7.08 9.94
N SER A 55 1.01 6.46 9.61
CA SER A 55 1.93 5.83 10.56
C SER A 55 2.60 6.83 11.51
N LYS A 56 2.83 8.08 11.09
CA LYS A 56 3.29 9.16 11.98
C LYS A 56 2.20 9.66 12.93
N TRP A 57 0.93 9.39 12.61
CA TRP A 57 -0.25 9.77 13.39
C TRP A 57 -0.73 8.65 14.32
N LEU A 58 -0.10 7.47 14.26
CA LEU A 58 -0.35 6.27 15.06
C LEU A 58 0.68 6.20 16.19
#